data_AF-A0A6I1ZW88-F1
#
_entry.id   AF-A0A6I1ZW88-F1
#
_cell.length_a   1.000
_cell.length_b   1.000
_cell.length_c   1.000
_cell.angle_alpha   90.00
_cell.angle_beta   90.00
_cell.angle_gamma   90.00
#
_symmetry.space_group_name_H-M   'P 1'
#
loop_
_entity.id
_entity.type
_entity.pdbx_description
1 polymer ?
#
loop_
_entity_poly.entity_id
_entity_poly.type
_entity_poly.pdbx_seq_one_letter_code
_entity_poly.pdbx_strand_id
1 'polypeptide(L)' 'MTTETQVQGLGQFARRGFTLAHSDNHILLLMHEGEQIAVFSQTGATQESLQRECARHLAEKHCIPETK' A
#
# COMPACT_ATOMS: atom_id res chain seq x y z
N MET A 1 -1.97 -16.15 4.11
CA MET A 1 -2.84 -16.14 2.90
C MET A 1 -3.42 -14.74 2.80
N THR A 2 -3.04 -13.97 1.78
CA THR A 2 -3.66 -12.65 1.51
C THR A 2 -5.10 -12.90 1.09
N THR A 3 -6.06 -12.32 1.81
CA THR A 3 -7.47 -12.50 1.43
C THR A 3 -7.73 -11.69 0.16
N GLU A 4 -8.48 -12.24 -0.79
CA GLU A 4 -8.81 -11.56 -2.04
C GLU A 4 -9.42 -10.17 -1.79
N THR A 5 -10.14 -10.00 -0.68
CA THR A 5 -10.68 -8.72 -0.21
C THR A 5 -9.61 -7.66 0.07
N GLN A 6 -8.45 -8.04 0.61
CA GLN A 6 -7.35 -7.09 0.89
C GLN A 6 -6.65 -6.67 -0.40
N VAL A 7 -6.47 -7.61 -1.33
CA VAL A 7 -5.93 -7.31 -2.67
C VAL A 7 -6.91 -6.46 -3.48
N GLN A 8 -8.22 -6.69 -3.35
CA GLN A 8 -9.26 -5.83 -3.92
C GLN A 8 -9.24 -4.42 -3.33
N GLY A 9 -8.87 -4.27 -2.05
CA GLY A 9 -8.75 -2.96 -1.40
C GLY A 9 -7.71 -2.03 -2.05
N LEU A 10 -6.66 -2.58 -2.66
CA LEU A 10 -5.70 -1.81 -3.46
C LEU A 10 -6.34 -1.25 -4.74
N GLY A 11 -7.35 -1.92 -5.30
CA GLY A 11 -8.07 -1.49 -6.49
C GLY A 11 -7.14 -1.07 -7.63
N GLN A 12 -7.24 0.21 -8.04
CA GLN A 12 -6.43 0.79 -9.10
C GLN A 12 -4.94 0.93 -8.75
N PHE A 13 -4.56 0.95 -7.47
CA PHE A 13 -3.16 1.06 -7.05
C PHE A 13 -2.39 -0.24 -7.28
N ALA A 14 -3.07 -1.39 -7.30
CA ALA A 14 -2.43 -2.67 -7.66
C ALA A 14 -1.80 -2.60 -9.08
N ARG A 15 -2.43 -1.87 -10.01
CA ARG A 15 -1.89 -1.65 -11.37
C ARG A 15 -0.71 -0.70 -11.42
N ARG A 16 -0.47 0.08 -10.36
CA ARG A 16 0.66 1.01 -10.25
C ARG A 16 1.86 0.38 -9.53
N GLY A 17 1.86 -0.93 -9.29
CA GLY A 17 2.96 -1.65 -8.65
C GLY A 17 2.81 -1.78 -7.13
N PHE A 18 1.66 -1.43 -6.55
CA PHE A 18 1.38 -1.66 -5.14
C PHE A 18 0.99 -3.12 -4.90
N THR A 19 1.53 -3.72 -3.85
CA THR A 19 1.25 -5.10 -3.44
C THR A 19 1.13 -5.18 -1.93
N LEU A 20 0.42 -6.20 -1.44
CA LEU A 20 0.31 -6.49 -0.01
C LEU A 20 0.96 -7.83 0.29
N ALA A 21 1.91 -7.83 1.22
CA ALA A 21 2.52 -9.03 1.76
C ALA A 21 2.01 -9.28 3.18
N HIS A 22 1.77 -10.55 3.52
CA HIS A 22 1.33 -10.95 4.85
C HIS A 22 2.53 -11.44 5.65
N SER A 23 2.75 -10.86 6.83
CA SER A 23 3.70 -11.37 7.82
C SER A 23 2.96 -12.17 8.90
N ASP A 24 3.62 -13.18 9.47
CA ASP A 24 3.06 -14.12 10.45
C ASP A 24 2.39 -13.50 11.70
N ASN A 25 2.65 -12.22 12.00
CA ASN A 25 2.16 -11.55 13.20
C ASN A 25 0.86 -10.75 13.01
N HIS A 26 -0.05 -11.19 12.13
CA HIS A 26 -1.28 -10.43 11.79
C HIS A 26 -1.01 -9.03 11.22
N ILE A 27 0.13 -8.89 10.54
CA ILE A 27 0.58 -7.63 9.97
C ILE A 27 0.63 -7.76 8.46
N LEU A 28 0.11 -6.75 7.77
CA LEU A 28 0.21 -6.57 6.34
C LEU A 28 1.23 -5.50 6.01
N LEU A 29 2.13 -5.83 5.10
CA LEU A 29 3.11 -4.91 4.56
C LEU A 29 2.59 -4.41 3.21
N LEU A 30 2.36 -3.11 3.12
CA LEU A 30 2.10 -2.44 1.85
C LEU A 30 3.43 -2.17 1.18
N MET A 31 3.64 -2.77 0.03
CA MET A 31 4.86 -2.61 -0.77
C MET A 31 4.55 -1.92 -2.10
N HIS A 32 5.49 -1.14 -2.61
CA HIS A 32 5.45 -0.56 -3.97
C HIS A 32 6.76 -0.87 -4.67
N GLU A 33 6.69 -1.56 -5.80
CA GLU A 33 7.85 -1.92 -6.62
C GLU A 33 8.97 -2.68 -5.87
N GLY A 34 8.61 -3.40 -4.80
CA GLY A 34 9.55 -4.15 -3.95
C GLY A 34 10.03 -3.39 -2.71
N GLU A 35 9.63 -2.13 -2.53
CA GLU A 35 9.93 -1.32 -1.35
C GLU A 35 8.77 -1.37 -0.35
N GLN A 36 9.07 -1.56 0.93
CA GLN A 36 8.06 -1.48 1.98
C GLN A 36 7.71 -0.01 2.27
N ILE A 37 6.45 0.37 2.01
CA ILE A 37 5.96 1.73 2.23
C ILE A 37 5.35 1.88 3.61
N ALA A 38 4.51 0.92 3.99
CA ALA A 38 3.70 1.01 5.19
C ALA A 38 3.39 -0.37 5.77
N VAL A 39 3.05 -0.36 7.05
CA VAL A 39 2.76 -1.56 7.84
C VAL A 39 1.39 -1.37 8.47
N PHE A 40 0.50 -2.32 8.25
CA PHE A 40 -0.87 -2.30 8.76
C PHE A 40 -1.12 -3.53 9.61
N SER A 41 -1.94 -3.41 10.65
CA SER A 41 -2.56 -4.59 11.24
C SER A 41 -3.61 -5.16 10.29
N GLN A 42 -3.90 -6.45 10.39
CA GLN A 42 -4.95 -7.11 9.59
C GLN A 42 -6.32 -6.40 9.70
N THR A 43 -6.64 -5.84 10.87
CA THR A 43 -7.86 -5.06 11.13
C THR A 43 -7.76 -3.61 10.68
N GLY A 44 -6.56 -3.04 10.65
CA GLY A 44 -6.29 -1.67 10.22
C GLY A 44 -6.09 -1.51 8.71
N ALA A 45 -5.86 -2.61 7.99
CA ALA A 45 -5.71 -2.66 6.54
C ALA A 45 -7.07 -2.62 5.80
N THR A 46 -7.87 -1.60 6.11
CA THR A 46 -9.12 -1.33 5.39
C THR A 46 -8.80 -0.73 4.02
N GLN A 47 -9.75 -0.81 3.09
CA GLN A 47 -9.60 -0.21 1.76
C GLN A 47 -9.24 1.29 1.85
N GLU A 48 -9.91 2.04 2.73
CA GLU A 48 -9.67 3.47 2.88
C GLU A 48 -8.26 3.78 3.38
N SER A 49 -7.76 3.04 4.38
CA SER A 49 -6.43 3.27 4.93
C SER A 49 -5.35 2.89 3.93
N LEU A 50 -5.52 1.76 3.22
CA LEU A 50 -4.61 1.33 2.14
C LEU A 50 -4.55 2.36 1.01
N GLN A 51 -5.69 2.82 0.52
CA GLN A 51 -5.74 3.81 -0.57
C GLN A 51 -5.17 5.16 -0.16
N ARG A 52 -5.41 5.58 1.09
CA ARG A 52 -4.83 6.81 1.64
C ARG A 52 -3.31 6.76 1.66
N GLU A 53 -2.72 5.67 2.14
CA GLU A 53 -1.26 5.51 2.16
C GLU A 53 -0.68 5.37 0.75
N CYS A 54 -1.35 4.65 -0.16
CA CYS A 54 -0.93 4.55 -1.56
C CYS A 54 -0.91 5.94 -2.23
N ALA A 55 -1.96 6.74 -2.02
CA ALA A 55 -2.04 8.10 -2.55
C ALA A 55 -0.98 9.01 -1.95
N ARG A 56 -0.71 8.92 -0.63
CA ARG A 56 0.34 9.67 0.02
C ARG A 56 1.71 9.33 -0.54
N HIS A 57 2.04 8.04 -0.65
CA HIS A 57 3.33 7.61 -1.20
C HIS A 57 3.52 8.04 -2.65
N LEU A 58 2.47 7.96 -3.48
CA LEU A 58 2.53 8.50 -4.83
C LEU A 58 2.70 10.02 -4.83
N ALA A 59 2.01 10.75 -3.95
CA ALA A 59 2.19 12.19 -3.82
C ALA A 59 3.64 12.52 -3.41
N GLU A 60 4.25 11.79 -2.49
CA GLU A 60 5.64 11.98 -2.06
C GLU A 60 6.64 11.60 -3.18
N LYS A 61 6.42 10.47 -3.86
CA LYS A 61 7.28 9.98 -4.96
C LYS A 61 7.17 10.85 -6.22
N HIS A 62 6.00 11.43 -6.48
CA HIS A 62 5.77 12.34 -7.61
C HIS A 62 6.00 13.83 -7.24
N CYS A 63 5.97 14.23 -5.97
CA CYS A 63 6.49 15.52 -5.48
C CYS A 63 8.00 15.44 -5.26
N ILE A 64 8.75 15.00 -6.27
CA ILE A 64 10.10 15.53 -6.38
C ILE A 64 9.92 17.00 -6.79
N PRO A 65 10.39 17.97 -5.99
CA PRO A 65 10.16 19.38 -6.24
C PRO A 65 10.71 19.75 -7.61
N GLU A 66 9.94 20.57 -8.33
CA GLU A 66 10.47 21.35 -9.44
C GLU A 66 11.79 21.97 -8.98
N THR A 67 12.84 21.60 -9.69
CA THR A 67 14.13 22.26 -9.64
C THR A 67 13.89 23.75 -9.88
N LYS A 68 14.12 24.59 -8.88
CA LYS A 68 14.33 26.03 -9.08
C LYS A 68 15.30 26.59 -8.05
#